data_AF-A0A9D6ZEN7-F1
#
_entry.id   AF-A0A9D6ZEN7-F1
#
_cell.length_a   1.000
_cell.length_b   1.000
_cell.length_c   1.000
_cell.angle_alpha   90.00
_cell.angle_beta   90.00
_cell.angle_gamma   90.00
#
_symmetry.space_group_name_H-M   'P 1'
#
loop_
_entity.id
_entity.type
_entity.pdbx_description
1 polymer ?
#
loop_
_entity_poly.entity_id
_entity_poly.type
_entity_poly.pdbx_seq_one_letter_code
_entity_poly.pdbx_strand_id
1 'polypeptide(L)'
;MIREVRREGERVWLDVTGPTREELASLAQDYGLHPAQVADCLQPEHLPKYERTGDTTFVIVRAVDDAAPADADTAQALTHKVALFLGKTFLLSIHRCELPFLAALRERYANPQQAIYLQVVLIETLQSAVETFQGPLDEAERRINAFEAAVLRDRRDVASWEGVFRAQTRLTLIKRLLWHTLNAAQKFVPYSSVNQPLCQDLRERVETFEFFADNLLDDLRNLLAIQLSLSAKTTNDVMRVLTVFSAFFMPLTFLVGVYGMNFRHMPELDWQWGYLAVWLCMIALSVGLWRWFRGKRWL
;
A
#
# COMPACT_ATOMS: atom_id res chain seq x y z
N MET A 1 -4.83 33.75 1.63
CA MET A 1 -5.07 34.40 2.95
C MET A 1 -3.80 34.28 3.78
N ILE A 2 -3.24 35.41 4.21
CA ILE A 2 -2.05 35.46 5.08
C ILE A 2 -2.53 35.72 6.51
N ARG A 3 -2.15 34.86 7.46
CA ARG A 3 -2.46 34.99 8.87
C ARG A 3 -1.18 35.08 9.68
N GLU A 4 -1.03 36.14 10.47
CA GLU A 4 0.01 36.19 11.50
C GLU A 4 -0.45 35.35 12.69
N VAL A 5 0.22 34.22 12.92
CA VAL A 5 -0.12 33.32 14.01
C VAL A 5 0.42 33.87 15.32
N ARG A 6 1.65 34.37 15.28
CA ARG A 6 2.31 34.96 16.44
C ARG A 6 3.48 35.85 16.04
N ARG A 7 3.65 36.94 16.79
CA ARG A 7 4.85 37.77 16.81
C ARG A 7 5.35 37.97 18.23
N GLU A 8 6.62 37.64 18.46
CA GLU A 8 7.32 37.86 19.74
C GLU A 8 8.65 38.57 19.46
N GLY A 9 8.67 39.89 19.70
CA GLY A 9 9.77 40.75 19.28
C GLY A 9 9.92 40.76 17.75
N GLU A 10 11.10 40.40 17.26
CA GLU A 10 11.37 40.26 15.82
C GLU A 10 10.93 38.90 15.25
N ARG A 11 10.57 37.92 16.10
CA ARG A 11 10.22 36.57 15.65
C ARG A 11 8.76 36.49 15.24
N VAL A 12 8.50 36.03 14.02
CA VAL A 12 7.14 35.90 13.49
C VAL A 12 6.88 34.51 12.90
N TRP A 13 5.69 33.96 13.16
CA TRP A 13 5.16 32.84 12.40
C TRP A 13 3.97 33.32 11.56
N LEU A 14 4.12 33.24 10.23
CA LEU A 14 3.06 33.50 9.27
C LEU A 14 2.56 32.20 8.66
N ASP A 15 1.24 32.03 8.66
CA ASP A 15 0.55 30.95 8.00
C ASP A 15 -0.20 31.47 6.76
N VAL A 16 0.10 30.88 5.61
CA VAL A 16 -0.32 31.37 4.29
C VAL A 16 -1.10 30.28 3.58
N THR A 17 -2.43 30.41 3.62
CA THR A 17 -3.37 29.49 2.97
C THR A 17 -3.70 29.99 1.56
N GLY A 18 -3.43 29.17 0.55
CA GLY A 18 -3.76 29.36 -0.86
C GLY A 18 -3.27 30.70 -1.43
N PRO A 19 -1.97 31.03 -1.38
CA PRO A 19 -1.48 32.28 -1.94
C PRO A 19 -1.60 32.31 -3.46
N THR A 20 -1.90 33.49 -4.00
CA THR A 20 -1.74 33.80 -5.43
C THR A 20 -0.26 33.80 -5.83
N ARG A 21 0.03 33.71 -7.13
CA ARG A 21 1.41 33.73 -7.62
C ARG A 21 2.09 35.06 -7.28
N GLU A 22 1.33 36.15 -7.30
CA GLU A 22 1.76 37.50 -6.96
C GLU A 22 2.06 37.63 -5.47
N GLU A 23 1.16 37.16 -4.58
CA GLU A 23 1.40 37.14 -3.13
C GLU A 23 2.63 36.31 -2.77
N LEU A 24 2.78 35.13 -3.40
CA LEU A 24 3.93 34.27 -3.17
C LEU A 24 5.25 34.93 -3.65
N ALA A 25 5.21 35.67 -4.77
CA ALA A 25 6.36 36.42 -5.26
C ALA A 25 6.72 37.59 -4.34
N SER A 26 5.74 38.30 -3.79
CA SER A 26 5.96 39.35 -2.79
C SER A 26 6.58 38.78 -1.52
N LEU A 27 6.01 37.69 -0.98
CA LEU A 27 6.59 36.99 0.18
C LEU A 27 8.02 36.52 -0.08
N ALA A 28 8.31 36.07 -1.30
CA ALA A 28 9.66 35.67 -1.68
C ALA A 28 10.66 36.83 -1.67
N GLN A 29 10.23 38.03 -2.07
CA GLN A 29 11.07 39.23 -2.01
C GLN A 29 11.25 39.71 -0.57
N ASP A 30 10.16 39.80 0.19
CA ASP A 30 10.15 40.31 1.57
C ASP A 30 11.02 39.48 2.52
N TYR A 31 10.99 38.16 2.35
CA TYR A 31 11.71 37.20 3.21
C TYR A 31 12.98 36.61 2.56
N GLY A 32 13.35 37.07 1.36
CA GLY A 32 14.56 36.63 0.65
C GLY A 32 14.56 35.13 0.29
N LEU A 33 13.40 34.60 -0.12
CA LEU A 33 13.26 33.18 -0.46
C LEU A 33 13.90 32.87 -1.82
N HIS A 34 14.57 31.72 -1.92
CA HIS A 34 15.25 31.35 -3.17
C HIS A 34 14.22 31.03 -4.28
N PRO A 35 14.36 31.57 -5.51
CA PRO A 35 13.37 31.39 -6.58
C PRO A 35 13.03 29.93 -6.92
N ALA A 36 14.01 29.03 -6.84
CA ALA A 36 13.79 27.60 -7.04
C ALA A 36 12.85 26.98 -5.98
N GLN A 37 12.97 27.40 -4.73
CA GLN A 37 12.13 26.89 -3.63
C GLN A 37 10.69 27.41 -3.75
N VAL A 38 10.54 28.65 -4.23
CA VAL A 38 9.24 29.24 -4.56
C VAL A 38 8.58 28.47 -5.73
N ALA A 39 9.35 28.08 -6.75
CA ALA A 39 8.85 27.24 -7.83
C ALA A 39 8.40 25.86 -7.32
N ASP A 40 9.15 25.25 -6.40
CA ASP A 40 8.77 23.98 -5.75
C ASP A 40 7.45 24.11 -4.97
N CYS A 41 7.16 25.27 -4.37
CA CYS A 41 5.88 25.53 -3.71
C CYS A 41 4.69 25.45 -4.68
N LEU A 42 4.88 25.87 -5.93
CA LEU A 42 3.84 25.87 -6.97
C LEU A 42 3.59 24.48 -7.59
N GLN A 43 4.51 23.52 -7.42
CA GLN A 43 4.39 22.16 -7.97
C GLN A 43 3.50 21.27 -7.09
N PRO A 44 2.32 20.82 -7.55
CA PRO A 44 1.38 20.09 -6.68
C PRO A 44 1.85 18.72 -6.21
N GLU A 45 2.53 17.98 -7.09
CA GLU A 45 3.05 16.62 -6.86
C GLU A 45 4.45 16.60 -6.21
N HIS A 46 4.97 17.76 -5.80
CA HIS A 46 6.30 17.82 -5.22
C HIS A 46 6.37 16.98 -3.94
N LEU A 47 7.38 16.10 -3.87
CA LEU A 47 7.60 15.16 -2.78
C LEU A 47 8.25 15.86 -1.58
N PRO A 48 8.23 15.25 -0.37
CA PRO A 48 8.95 15.79 0.76
C PRO A 48 10.42 16.05 0.45
N LYS A 49 10.93 17.18 0.95
CA LYS A 49 12.26 17.70 0.59
C LYS A 49 12.81 18.55 1.71
N TYR A 50 14.12 18.54 1.87
CA TYR A 50 14.86 19.44 2.75
C TYR A 50 15.97 20.10 1.96
N GLU A 51 16.09 21.42 2.08
CA GLU A 51 17.20 22.21 1.58
C GLU A 51 17.58 23.28 2.60
N ARG A 52 18.85 23.67 2.58
CA ARG A 52 19.34 24.82 3.33
C ARG A 52 20.07 25.74 2.38
N THR A 53 19.64 26.99 2.32
CA THR A 53 20.23 28.03 1.46
C THR A 53 20.62 29.20 2.34
N GLY A 54 21.92 29.34 2.61
CA GLY A 54 22.43 30.29 3.59
C GLY A 54 21.85 30.03 4.99
N ASP A 55 21.16 31.03 5.53
CA ASP A 55 20.54 31.00 6.85
C ASP A 55 19.06 30.57 6.83
N THR A 56 18.50 30.25 5.67
CA THR A 56 17.11 29.83 5.51
C THR A 56 17.04 28.31 5.30
N THR A 57 16.24 27.65 6.12
CA THR A 57 15.90 26.24 5.98
C THR A 57 14.56 26.12 5.26
N PHE A 58 14.53 25.34 4.17
CA PHE A 58 13.34 25.06 3.39
C PHE A 58 12.97 23.58 3.54
N VAL A 59 11.73 23.31 3.97
CA VAL A 59 11.21 21.94 4.11
C VAL A 59 9.87 21.84 3.43
N ILE A 60 9.70 20.80 2.63
CA ILE A 60 8.39 20.36 2.16
C ILE A 60 8.03 19.09 2.93
N VAL A 61 6.86 19.11 3.56
CA VAL A 61 6.22 17.93 4.14
C VAL A 61 4.85 17.73 3.52
N ARG A 62 4.33 16.51 3.60
CA ARG A 62 2.97 16.19 3.16
C ARG A 62 2.21 15.57 4.32
N ALA A 63 0.93 15.91 4.41
CA ALA A 63 -0.01 15.38 5.36
C ALA A 63 -1.17 14.75 4.60
N VAL A 64 -1.67 13.61 5.08
CA VAL A 64 -2.80 12.91 4.48
C VAL A 64 -4.03 13.80 4.53
N ASP A 65 -4.77 13.80 3.42
CA ASP A 65 -6.11 14.38 3.37
C ASP A 65 -7.12 13.33 3.82
N ASP A 66 -7.84 13.61 4.92
CA ASP A 66 -8.90 12.72 5.43
C ASP A 66 -10.06 12.60 4.43
N ALA A 67 -10.24 13.60 3.55
CA ALA A 67 -11.21 13.58 2.47
C ALA A 67 -10.66 12.95 1.17
N ALA A 68 -9.44 12.40 1.19
CA ALA A 68 -8.83 11.79 0.02
C ALA A 68 -9.72 10.66 -0.55
N PRO A 69 -9.97 10.65 -1.87
CA PRO A 69 -10.69 9.57 -2.52
C PRO A 69 -10.10 8.19 -2.23
N ALA A 70 -10.94 7.16 -2.24
CA ALA A 70 -10.50 5.79 -1.99
C ALA A 70 -9.54 5.28 -3.08
N ASP A 71 -9.66 5.82 -4.28
CA ASP A 71 -8.85 5.53 -5.48
C ASP A 71 -7.69 6.51 -5.69
N ALA A 72 -7.39 7.37 -4.70
CA ALA A 72 -6.26 8.29 -4.78
C ALA A 72 -4.93 7.56 -4.99
N ASP A 73 -4.33 7.74 -6.18
CA ASP A 73 -3.08 7.09 -6.62
C ASP A 73 -1.92 8.07 -6.82
N THR A 74 -2.16 9.38 -6.70
CA THR A 74 -1.13 10.44 -6.76
C THR A 74 -0.88 11.09 -5.41
N ALA A 75 0.28 11.73 -5.24
CA ALA A 75 0.60 12.40 -3.99
C ALA A 75 -0.35 13.58 -3.76
N GLN A 76 -0.76 14.31 -4.80
CA GLN A 76 -1.73 15.40 -4.66
C GLN A 76 -3.13 14.91 -4.27
N ALA A 77 -3.58 13.78 -4.81
CA ALA A 77 -4.90 13.23 -4.51
C ALA A 77 -4.98 12.67 -3.07
N LEU A 78 -3.89 12.07 -2.58
CA LEU A 78 -3.84 11.45 -1.25
C LEU A 78 -3.50 12.44 -0.13
N THR A 79 -2.75 13.50 -0.44
CA THR A 79 -2.11 14.33 0.59
C THR A 79 -2.04 15.80 0.18
N HIS A 80 -2.01 16.66 1.18
CA HIS A 80 -1.72 18.08 1.03
C HIS A 80 -0.29 18.41 1.42
N LYS A 81 0.32 19.30 0.64
CA LYS A 81 1.69 19.77 0.85
C LYS A 81 1.70 20.98 1.76
N VAL A 82 2.67 21.01 2.68
CA VAL A 82 3.04 22.22 3.43
C VAL A 82 4.50 22.54 3.14
N ALA A 83 4.74 23.71 2.56
CA ALA A 83 6.06 24.28 2.38
C ALA A 83 6.39 25.18 3.57
N LEU A 84 7.53 24.92 4.20
CA LEU A 84 7.96 25.58 5.43
C LEU A 84 9.30 26.28 5.17
N PHE A 85 9.35 27.57 5.45
CA PHE A 85 10.58 28.37 5.40
C PHE A 85 10.92 28.87 6.79
N LEU A 86 12.05 28.44 7.32
CA LEU A 86 12.57 28.87 8.62
C LEU A 86 13.82 29.72 8.42
N GLY A 87 13.69 31.03 8.68
CA GLY A 87 14.80 31.96 8.81
C GLY A 87 15.19 32.20 10.27
N LYS A 88 16.05 33.20 10.51
CA LYS A 88 16.47 33.60 11.88
C LYS A 88 15.33 34.15 12.72
N THR A 89 14.44 34.91 12.09
CA THR A 89 13.36 35.67 12.74
C THR A 89 11.98 35.33 12.19
N PHE A 90 11.86 34.37 11.28
CA PHE A 90 10.57 34.04 10.70
C PHE A 90 10.39 32.54 10.45
N LEU A 91 9.14 32.10 10.55
CA LEU A 91 8.65 30.84 10.04
C LEU A 91 7.48 31.14 9.10
N LEU A 92 7.56 30.69 7.84
CA LEU A 92 6.43 30.74 6.90
C LEU A 92 5.91 29.33 6.68
N SER A 93 4.62 29.10 6.89
CA SER A 93 3.92 27.90 6.44
C SER A 93 3.04 28.24 5.24
N ILE A 94 3.30 27.60 4.10
CA ILE A 94 2.59 27.83 2.84
C ILE A 94 1.90 26.54 2.41
N HIS A 95 0.59 26.58 2.26
CA HIS A 95 -0.25 25.43 1.89
C HIS A 95 -1.45 25.90 1.08
N ARG A 96 -2.18 24.96 0.44
CA ARG A 96 -3.27 25.31 -0.49
C ARG A 96 -4.65 25.38 0.16
N CYS A 97 -4.84 24.66 1.26
CA CYS A 97 -6.13 24.47 1.93
C CYS A 97 -5.89 24.37 3.44
N GLU A 98 -6.91 24.68 4.24
CA GLU A 98 -6.81 24.55 5.69
C GLU A 98 -6.56 23.11 6.10
N LEU A 99 -5.60 22.92 7.00
CA LEU A 99 -5.18 21.59 7.49
C LEU A 99 -5.49 21.48 8.99
N PRO A 100 -6.24 20.46 9.44
CA PRO A 100 -6.63 20.34 10.85
C PRO A 100 -5.44 20.33 11.82
N PHE A 101 -4.39 19.58 11.51
CA PHE A 101 -3.19 19.51 12.37
C PHE A 101 -2.50 20.87 12.48
N LEU A 102 -2.44 21.64 11.39
CA LEU A 102 -1.81 22.96 11.38
C LEU A 102 -2.69 23.97 12.12
N ALA A 103 -4.01 23.86 12.00
CA ALA A 103 -4.96 24.65 12.78
C ALA A 103 -4.76 24.45 14.30
N ALA A 104 -4.63 23.20 14.75
CA ALA A 104 -4.36 22.87 16.14
C ALA A 104 -3.01 23.45 16.63
N LEU A 105 -1.97 23.40 15.79
CA LEU A 105 -0.68 24.03 16.10
C LEU A 105 -0.79 25.55 16.22
N ARG A 106 -1.55 26.21 15.34
CA ARG A 106 -1.78 27.66 15.41
C ARG A 106 -2.46 28.03 16.72
N GLU A 107 -3.52 27.32 17.11
CA GLU A 107 -4.23 27.57 18.38
C GLU A 107 -3.31 27.38 19.59
N ARG A 108 -2.49 26.32 19.59
CA ARG A 108 -1.52 26.05 20.66
C ARG A 108 -0.53 27.20 20.85
N TYR A 109 0.04 27.71 19.76
CA TYR A 109 1.07 28.76 19.81
C TYR A 109 0.54 30.18 19.78
N ALA A 110 -0.76 30.38 19.54
CA ALA A 110 -1.41 31.69 19.62
C ALA A 110 -1.41 32.25 21.06
N ASN A 111 -1.26 31.39 22.09
CA ASN A 111 -1.19 31.84 23.47
C ASN A 111 0.12 32.63 23.74
N PRO A 112 0.04 33.92 24.11
CA PRO A 112 1.22 34.77 24.33
C PRO A 112 2.11 34.35 25.50
N GLN A 113 1.60 33.52 26.42
CA GLN A 113 2.29 33.15 27.66
C GLN A 113 3.41 32.12 27.48
N GLN A 114 3.45 31.42 26.34
CA GLN A 114 4.39 30.31 26.09
C GLN A 114 5.49 30.77 25.14
N ALA A 115 6.77 30.83 25.50
CA ALA A 115 7.84 31.30 24.60
C ALA A 115 7.84 30.58 23.23
N ILE A 116 7.99 31.33 22.12
CA ILE A 116 8.06 30.74 20.77
C ILE A 116 9.50 30.47 20.32
N TYR A 117 9.78 29.21 19.99
CA TYR A 117 11.00 28.78 19.32
C TYR A 117 10.62 28.28 17.93
N LEU A 118 10.89 29.07 16.89
CA LEU A 118 10.44 28.80 15.52
C LEU A 118 10.91 27.44 14.99
N GLN A 119 12.09 26.97 15.41
CA GLN A 119 12.56 25.63 15.07
C GLN A 119 11.74 24.52 15.75
N VAL A 120 11.28 24.73 16.98
CA VAL A 120 10.40 23.77 17.68
C VAL A 120 9.05 23.71 16.96
N VAL A 121 8.47 24.86 16.60
CA VAL A 121 7.23 24.93 15.82
C VAL A 121 7.39 24.20 14.48
N LEU A 122 8.53 24.36 13.80
CA LEU A 122 8.83 23.63 12.58
C LEU A 122 8.85 22.12 12.81
N ILE A 123 9.61 21.63 13.80
CA ILE A 123 9.74 20.18 14.07
C ILE A 123 8.38 19.59 14.45
N GLU A 124 7.60 20.26 15.30
CA GLU A 124 6.27 19.80 15.68
C GLU A 124 5.29 19.84 14.51
N THR A 125 5.45 20.77 13.56
CA THR A 125 4.69 20.77 12.30
C THR A 125 5.02 19.55 11.46
N LEU A 126 6.30 19.18 11.36
CA LEU A 126 6.73 17.97 10.66
C LEU A 126 6.20 16.71 11.35
N GLN A 127 6.31 16.62 12.68
CA GLN A 127 5.78 15.50 13.46
C GLN A 127 4.27 15.36 13.26
N SER A 128 3.51 16.45 13.42
CA SER A 128 2.06 16.44 13.26
C SER A 128 1.63 16.06 11.83
N ALA A 129 2.39 16.44 10.82
CA ALA A 129 2.15 16.01 9.44
C ALA A 129 2.43 14.50 9.26
N VAL A 130 3.50 13.98 9.86
CA VAL A 130 3.82 12.53 9.83
C VAL A 130 2.75 11.72 10.54
N GLU A 131 2.20 12.21 11.66
CA GLU A 131 1.12 11.53 12.40
C GLU A 131 -0.12 11.25 11.54
N THR A 132 -0.40 12.08 10.53
CA THR A 132 -1.54 11.86 9.63
C THR A 132 -1.47 10.56 8.83
N PHE A 133 -0.29 9.95 8.70
CA PHE A 133 -0.12 8.67 8.01
C PHE A 133 -0.58 7.46 8.82
N GLN A 134 -0.79 7.59 10.13
CA GLN A 134 -1.22 6.47 10.97
C GLN A 134 -2.57 5.91 10.50
N GLY A 135 -3.57 6.77 10.27
CA GLY A 135 -4.91 6.34 9.87
C GLY A 135 -4.93 5.50 8.58
N PRO A 136 -4.30 5.94 7.47
CA PRO A 136 -4.19 5.13 6.26
C PRO A 136 -3.41 3.82 6.42
N LEU A 137 -2.39 3.78 7.28
CA LEU A 137 -1.65 2.54 7.56
C LEU A 137 -2.52 1.53 8.31
N ASP A 138 -3.24 1.98 9.35
CA ASP A 138 -4.18 1.14 10.11
C ASP A 138 -5.35 0.64 9.22
N GLU A 139 -5.82 1.47 8.28
CA GLU A 139 -6.81 1.04 7.28
C GLU A 139 -6.25 0.01 6.30
N ALA A 140 -5.01 0.18 5.84
CA ALA A 140 -4.35 -0.79 4.96
C ALA A 140 -4.17 -2.14 5.67
N GLU A 141 -3.72 -2.14 6.93
CA GLU A 141 -3.61 -3.33 7.76
C GLU A 141 -4.96 -4.06 7.89
N ARG A 142 -6.03 -3.34 8.24
CA ARG A 142 -7.37 -3.93 8.34
C ARG A 142 -7.84 -4.58 7.04
N ARG A 143 -7.54 -3.96 5.89
CA ARG A 143 -7.86 -4.53 4.56
C ARG A 143 -7.06 -5.78 4.25
N ILE A 144 -5.76 -5.78 4.55
CA ILE A 144 -4.87 -6.93 4.35
C ILE A 144 -5.35 -8.10 5.22
N ASN A 145 -5.67 -7.86 6.50
CA ASN A 145 -6.20 -8.88 7.40
C ASN A 145 -7.57 -9.43 6.93
N ALA A 146 -8.44 -8.58 6.39
CA ALA A 146 -9.70 -9.02 5.80
C ALA A 146 -9.47 -9.89 4.55
N PHE A 147 -8.48 -9.55 3.72
CA PHE A 147 -8.09 -10.33 2.56
C PHE A 147 -7.48 -11.68 2.96
N GLU A 148 -6.62 -11.72 3.98
CA GLU A 148 -6.09 -12.95 4.55
C GLU A 148 -7.21 -13.90 5.00
N ALA A 149 -8.17 -13.38 5.77
CA ALA A 149 -9.30 -14.17 6.24
C ALA A 149 -10.14 -14.73 5.07
N ALA A 150 -10.29 -13.95 4.00
CA ALA A 150 -10.99 -14.39 2.78
C ALA A 150 -10.23 -15.52 2.07
N VAL A 151 -8.91 -15.37 1.86
CA VAL A 151 -8.04 -16.39 1.24
C VAL A 151 -8.09 -17.71 2.01
N LEU A 152 -8.18 -17.67 3.34
CA LEU A 152 -8.26 -18.86 4.20
C LEU A 152 -9.65 -19.52 4.22
N ARG A 153 -10.74 -18.73 4.18
CA ARG A 153 -12.12 -19.24 4.35
C ARG A 153 -12.79 -19.63 3.03
N ASP A 154 -12.67 -18.83 1.98
CA ASP A 154 -13.38 -19.06 0.72
C ASP A 154 -12.41 -18.97 -0.48
N ARG A 155 -12.09 -20.14 -1.05
CA ARG A 155 -11.11 -20.25 -2.14
C ARG A 155 -11.60 -19.71 -3.48
N ARG A 156 -12.85 -19.24 -3.58
CA ARG A 156 -13.49 -18.89 -4.85
C ARG A 156 -13.88 -17.42 -5.00
N ASP A 157 -13.72 -16.60 -3.96
CA ASP A 157 -14.21 -15.22 -4.05
C ASP A 157 -13.19 -14.29 -4.72
N VAL A 158 -13.36 -14.11 -6.03
CA VAL A 158 -12.57 -13.21 -6.90
C VAL A 158 -12.97 -11.74 -6.69
N ALA A 159 -13.98 -11.44 -5.86
CA ALA A 159 -14.51 -10.09 -5.69
C ALA A 159 -13.60 -9.10 -4.92
N SER A 160 -12.46 -9.54 -4.36
CA SER A 160 -11.60 -8.70 -3.50
C SER A 160 -10.33 -8.13 -4.17
N TRP A 161 -10.03 -8.54 -5.42
CA TRP A 161 -8.75 -8.18 -6.07
C TRP A 161 -8.56 -6.68 -6.31
N GLU A 162 -9.60 -5.99 -6.74
CA GLU A 162 -9.50 -4.54 -6.94
C GLU A 162 -9.23 -3.78 -5.64
N GLY A 163 -9.83 -4.23 -4.52
CA GLY A 163 -9.59 -3.63 -3.21
C GLY A 163 -8.13 -3.81 -2.76
N VAL A 164 -7.57 -4.99 -3.02
CA VAL A 164 -6.18 -5.35 -2.72
C VAL A 164 -5.19 -4.54 -3.55
N PHE A 165 -5.37 -4.48 -4.88
CA PHE A 165 -4.46 -3.70 -5.74
C PHE A 165 -4.53 -2.20 -5.44
N ARG A 166 -5.72 -1.66 -5.12
CA ARG A 166 -5.85 -0.27 -4.66
C ARG A 166 -5.10 -0.03 -3.36
N ALA A 167 -5.22 -0.94 -2.38
CA ALA A 167 -4.47 -0.86 -1.13
C ALA A 167 -2.95 -0.90 -1.40
N GLN A 168 -2.49 -1.77 -2.30
CA GLN A 168 -1.08 -1.88 -2.69
C GLN A 168 -0.54 -0.57 -3.29
N THR A 169 -1.25 0.02 -4.25
CA THR A 169 -0.84 1.28 -4.89
C THR A 169 -0.76 2.41 -3.88
N ARG A 170 -1.80 2.57 -3.04
CA ARG A 170 -1.85 3.60 -1.99
C ARG A 170 -0.74 3.42 -0.96
N LEU A 171 -0.49 2.18 -0.52
CA LEU A 171 0.57 1.87 0.43
C LEU A 171 1.97 2.10 -0.16
N THR A 172 2.18 1.79 -1.44
CA THR A 172 3.43 2.09 -2.15
C THR A 172 3.68 3.59 -2.21
N LEU A 173 2.64 4.39 -2.46
CA LEU A 173 2.72 5.85 -2.43
C LEU A 173 3.05 6.37 -1.02
N ILE A 174 2.38 5.86 0.02
CA ILE A 174 2.66 6.19 1.42
C ILE A 174 4.12 5.89 1.78
N LYS A 175 4.60 4.68 1.47
CA LYS A 175 5.99 4.28 1.70
C LYS A 175 6.96 5.24 1.02
N ARG A 176 6.70 5.59 -0.25
CA ARG A 176 7.53 6.56 -0.99
C ARG A 176 7.55 7.93 -0.30
N LEU A 177 6.40 8.43 0.15
CA LEU A 177 6.30 9.71 0.86
C LEU A 177 7.05 9.70 2.19
N LEU A 178 6.91 8.62 2.97
CA LEU A 178 7.62 8.43 4.24
C LEU A 178 9.13 8.35 4.02
N TRP A 179 9.58 7.60 3.01
CA TRP A 179 11.00 7.54 2.63
C TRP A 179 11.59 8.91 2.29
N HIS A 180 10.87 9.72 1.50
CA HIS A 180 11.30 11.09 1.21
C HIS A 180 11.30 11.99 2.45
N THR A 181 10.32 11.83 3.34
CA THR A 181 10.25 12.54 4.61
C THR A 181 11.42 12.14 5.52
N LEU A 182 11.78 10.86 5.56
CA LEU A 182 12.92 10.36 6.34
C LEU A 182 14.23 10.96 5.84
N ASN A 183 14.46 10.92 4.53
CA ASN A 183 15.63 11.54 3.91
C ASN A 183 15.72 13.05 4.21
N ALA A 184 14.56 13.74 4.26
CA ALA A 184 14.51 15.14 4.66
C ALA A 184 14.84 15.33 6.14
N ALA A 185 14.26 14.50 7.03
CA ALA A 185 14.48 14.54 8.47
C ALA A 185 15.92 14.17 8.89
N GLN A 186 16.59 13.28 8.15
CA GLN A 186 17.99 12.90 8.38
C GLN A 186 18.95 14.06 8.03
N LYS A 187 18.64 14.84 6.99
CA LYS A 187 19.42 16.03 6.61
C LYS A 187 19.16 17.23 7.52
N PHE A 188 18.08 17.20 8.28
CA PHE A 188 17.73 18.26 9.21
C PHE A 188 18.76 18.34 10.35
N VAL A 189 19.43 19.48 10.48
CA VAL A 189 20.41 19.74 11.53
C VAL A 189 19.78 20.67 12.58
N PRO A 190 19.65 20.23 13.85
CA PRO A 190 19.12 21.10 14.91
C PRO A 190 20.05 22.31 15.13
N TYR A 191 19.49 23.50 15.40
CA TYR A 191 20.30 24.70 15.64
C TYR A 191 20.91 24.73 17.06
N SER A 192 20.40 23.88 17.95
CA SER A 192 20.89 23.71 19.32
C SER A 192 20.79 22.25 19.75
N SER A 193 21.62 21.84 20.70
CA SER A 193 21.54 20.51 21.33
C SER A 193 20.19 20.27 22.02
N VAL A 194 19.50 21.32 22.44
CA VAL A 194 18.16 21.26 23.07
C VAL A 194 17.11 20.72 22.10
N ASN A 195 17.25 20.97 20.79
CA ASN A 195 16.29 20.52 19.78
C ASN A 195 16.64 19.13 19.21
N GLN A 196 17.76 18.54 19.62
CA GLN A 196 18.23 17.25 19.13
C GLN A 196 17.27 16.09 19.46
N PRO A 197 16.70 15.98 20.68
CA PRO A 197 15.72 14.94 20.99
C PRO A 197 14.48 15.00 20.08
N LEU A 198 13.91 16.19 19.87
CA LEU A 198 12.73 16.36 19.00
C LEU A 198 12.99 15.93 17.56
N CYS A 199 14.19 16.21 17.05
CA CYS A 199 14.59 15.76 15.71
C CYS A 199 14.76 14.23 15.64
N GLN A 200 15.27 13.63 16.72
CA GLN A 200 15.40 12.18 16.84
C GLN A 200 14.02 11.52 16.88
N ASP A 201 13.11 12.02 17.72
CA ASP A 201 11.73 11.52 17.83
C ASP A 201 11.01 11.58 16.46
N LEU A 202 11.19 12.67 15.71
CA LEU A 202 10.66 12.79 14.35
C LEU A 202 11.21 11.69 13.42
N ARG A 203 12.52 11.43 13.45
CA ARG A 203 13.15 10.41 12.59
C ARG A 203 12.66 9.02 12.97
N GLU A 204 12.67 8.68 14.26
CA GLU A 204 12.19 7.40 14.77
C GLU A 204 10.72 7.16 14.40
N ARG A 205 9.88 8.21 14.47
CA ARG A 205 8.48 8.12 14.07
C ARG A 205 8.31 7.86 12.58
N VAL A 206 9.06 8.57 11.73
CA VAL A 206 9.02 8.33 10.27
C VAL A 206 9.56 6.95 9.92
N GLU A 207 10.65 6.50 10.54
CA GLU A 207 11.20 5.15 10.36
C GLU A 207 10.19 4.08 10.77
N THR A 208 9.50 4.26 11.89
CA THR A 208 8.46 3.32 12.36
C THR A 208 7.35 3.17 11.32
N PHE A 209 6.84 4.29 10.77
CA PHE A 209 5.80 4.24 9.74
C PHE A 209 6.29 3.73 8.39
N GLU A 210 7.52 4.03 8.00
CA GLU A 210 8.10 3.51 6.76
C GLU A 210 8.28 1.99 6.85
N PHE A 211 8.80 1.49 7.97
CA PHE A 211 8.92 0.07 8.24
C PHE A 211 7.56 -0.63 8.31
N PHE A 212 6.55 -0.01 8.93
CA PHE A 212 5.20 -0.56 8.97
C PHE A 212 4.60 -0.67 7.56
N ALA A 213 4.77 0.36 6.73
CA ALA A 213 4.33 0.33 5.33
C ALA A 213 5.02 -0.77 4.52
N ASP A 214 6.31 -1.03 4.78
CA ASP A 214 7.06 -2.09 4.12
C ASP A 214 6.56 -3.49 4.50
N ASN A 215 6.37 -3.73 5.81
CA ASN A 215 5.83 -5.01 6.29
C ASN A 215 4.44 -5.30 5.69
N LEU A 216 3.56 -4.31 5.65
CA LEU A 216 2.23 -4.46 5.04
C LEU A 216 2.32 -4.79 3.54
N LEU A 217 3.28 -4.23 2.80
CA LEU A 217 3.50 -4.58 1.39
C LEU A 217 4.00 -6.02 1.24
N ASP A 218 4.88 -6.47 2.11
CA ASP A 218 5.42 -7.84 2.08
C ASP A 218 4.39 -8.88 2.50
N ASP A 219 3.58 -8.60 3.53
CA ASP A 219 2.44 -9.43 3.92
C ASP A 219 1.46 -9.58 2.76
N LEU A 220 1.13 -8.48 2.08
CA LEU A 220 0.26 -8.52 0.92
C LEU A 220 0.85 -9.39 -0.20
N ARG A 221 2.14 -9.22 -0.53
CA ARG A 221 2.82 -10.05 -1.54
C ARG A 221 2.80 -11.54 -1.17
N ASN A 222 3.01 -11.87 0.10
CA ASN A 222 2.95 -13.24 0.61
C ASN A 222 1.54 -13.83 0.46
N LEU A 223 0.49 -13.09 0.81
CA LEU A 223 -0.89 -13.51 0.65
C LEU A 223 -1.24 -13.74 -0.83
N LEU A 224 -0.77 -12.88 -1.73
CA LEU A 224 -0.95 -13.07 -3.17
C LEU A 224 -0.29 -14.37 -3.67
N ALA A 225 0.91 -14.68 -3.19
CA ALA A 225 1.60 -15.93 -3.54
C ALA A 225 0.89 -17.18 -2.98
N ILE A 226 0.35 -17.09 -1.76
CA ILE A 226 -0.47 -18.16 -1.15
C ILE A 226 -1.74 -18.38 -1.99
N GLN A 227 -2.44 -17.31 -2.37
CA GLN A 227 -3.66 -17.41 -3.17
C GLN A 227 -3.42 -18.04 -4.54
N LEU A 228 -2.31 -17.70 -5.20
CA LEU A 228 -1.92 -18.33 -6.46
C LEU A 228 -1.62 -19.83 -6.27
N SER A 229 -0.95 -20.19 -5.17
CA SER A 229 -0.65 -21.59 -4.82
C SER A 229 -1.92 -22.41 -4.53
N LEU A 230 -2.89 -21.82 -3.84
CA LEU A 230 -4.20 -22.45 -3.59
C LEU A 230 -5.01 -22.63 -4.88
N SER A 231 -4.94 -21.65 -5.79
CA SER A 231 -5.59 -21.72 -7.11
C SER A 231 -4.95 -22.80 -7.99
N ALA A 232 -3.62 -22.93 -7.97
CA ALA A 232 -2.91 -24.01 -8.65
C ALA A 232 -3.26 -25.38 -8.06
N LYS A 233 -3.36 -25.49 -6.73
CA LYS A 233 -3.75 -26.73 -6.05
C LYS A 233 -5.16 -27.18 -6.44
N THR A 234 -6.13 -26.28 -6.43
CA THR A 234 -7.51 -26.61 -6.83
C THR A 234 -7.58 -27.05 -8.30
N THR A 235 -6.84 -26.38 -9.19
CA THR A 235 -6.72 -26.80 -10.59
C THR A 235 -6.12 -28.20 -10.72
N ASN A 236 -5.06 -28.49 -9.97
CA ASN A 236 -4.44 -29.82 -9.93
C ASN A 236 -5.39 -30.89 -9.38
N ASP A 237 -6.18 -30.58 -8.36
CA ASP A 237 -7.18 -31.48 -7.80
C ASP A 237 -8.29 -31.80 -8.83
N VAL A 238 -8.79 -30.80 -9.56
CA VAL A 238 -9.77 -30.98 -10.65
C VAL A 238 -9.20 -31.85 -11.76
N MET A 239 -7.98 -31.54 -12.22
CA MET A 239 -7.28 -32.32 -13.25
C MET A 239 -7.08 -33.77 -12.81
N ARG A 240 -6.73 -34.00 -11.54
CA ARG A 240 -6.58 -35.34 -10.96
C ARG A 240 -7.90 -36.10 -10.97
N VAL A 241 -9.02 -35.49 -10.57
CA VAL A 241 -10.35 -36.12 -10.61
C VAL A 241 -10.73 -36.51 -12.04
N LEU A 242 -10.55 -35.60 -13.01
CA LEU A 242 -10.84 -35.86 -14.42
C LEU A 242 -9.96 -36.97 -14.99
N THR A 243 -8.68 -37.00 -14.60
CA THR A 243 -7.72 -38.03 -15.02
C THR A 243 -8.09 -39.40 -14.45
N VAL A 244 -8.46 -39.47 -13.17
CA VAL A 244 -8.93 -40.71 -12.55
C VAL A 244 -10.17 -41.19 -13.28
N PHE A 245 -11.19 -40.34 -13.46
CA PHE A 245 -12.40 -40.71 -14.21
C PHE A 245 -12.06 -41.24 -15.61
N SER A 246 -11.24 -40.52 -16.37
CA SER A 246 -10.84 -40.91 -17.73
C SER A 246 -10.07 -42.25 -17.76
N ALA A 247 -9.19 -42.50 -16.78
CA ALA A 247 -8.42 -43.73 -16.70
C ALA A 247 -9.31 -44.98 -16.47
N PHE A 248 -10.43 -44.84 -15.77
CA PHE A 248 -11.42 -45.91 -15.64
C PHE A 248 -12.25 -46.09 -16.91
N PHE A 249 -12.74 -45.00 -17.51
CA PHE A 249 -13.67 -45.10 -18.63
C PHE A 249 -13.00 -45.40 -19.98
N MET A 250 -11.79 -44.91 -20.26
CA MET A 250 -11.15 -45.10 -21.58
C MET A 250 -10.96 -46.59 -21.94
N PRO A 251 -10.37 -47.45 -21.09
CA PRO A 251 -10.19 -48.86 -21.42
C PRO A 251 -11.52 -49.64 -21.51
N LEU A 252 -12.47 -49.31 -20.65
CA LEU A 252 -13.80 -49.94 -20.65
C LEU A 252 -14.59 -49.57 -21.91
N THR A 253 -14.58 -48.29 -22.29
CA THR A 253 -15.24 -47.80 -23.50
C THR A 253 -14.57 -48.37 -24.75
N PHE A 254 -13.24 -48.50 -24.75
CA PHE A 254 -12.52 -49.19 -25.82
C PHE A 254 -12.98 -50.64 -25.98
N LEU A 255 -13.11 -51.38 -24.87
CA LEU A 255 -13.53 -52.77 -24.90
C LEU A 255 -14.98 -52.92 -25.40
N VAL A 256 -15.90 -52.09 -24.91
CA VAL A 256 -17.28 -52.02 -25.43
C VAL A 256 -17.28 -51.64 -26.92
N GLY A 257 -16.42 -50.71 -27.33
CA GLY A 257 -16.28 -50.30 -28.72
C GLY A 257 -15.83 -51.43 -29.64
N VAL A 258 -14.87 -52.25 -29.23
CA VAL A 258 -14.39 -53.43 -29.98
C VAL A 258 -15.50 -54.46 -30.17
N TYR A 259 -16.23 -54.79 -29.11
CA TYR A 259 -17.36 -55.75 -29.18
C TYR A 259 -18.64 -55.15 -29.78
N GLY A 260 -18.69 -53.83 -29.98
CA GLY A 260 -19.75 -53.13 -30.71
C GLY A 260 -19.52 -53.02 -32.22
N MET A 261 -18.42 -53.56 -32.74
CA MET A 261 -18.11 -53.52 -34.18
C MET A 261 -18.90 -54.59 -34.94
N ASN A 262 -19.45 -54.23 -36.11
CA ASN A 262 -20.23 -55.15 -36.95
C ASN A 262 -19.34 -56.03 -37.86
N PHE A 263 -18.43 -56.80 -37.28
CA PHE A 263 -17.61 -57.76 -38.03
C PHE A 263 -18.28 -59.13 -38.16
N ARG A 264 -18.00 -59.81 -39.28
CA ARG A 264 -18.62 -61.10 -39.64
C ARG A 264 -17.91 -62.32 -39.05
N HIS A 265 -16.66 -62.19 -38.63
CA HIS A 265 -15.86 -63.26 -37.99
C HIS A 265 -15.36 -62.76 -36.63
N MET A 266 -16.19 -62.96 -35.61
CA MET A 266 -15.83 -62.71 -34.20
C MET A 266 -16.13 -63.99 -33.41
N PRO A 267 -15.19 -64.95 -33.37
CA PRO A 267 -15.43 -66.27 -32.75
C PRO A 267 -15.83 -66.18 -31.27
N GLU A 268 -15.52 -65.06 -30.60
CA GLU A 268 -15.87 -64.79 -29.21
C GLU A 268 -17.36 -64.53 -28.97
N LEU A 269 -18.11 -64.11 -30.01
CA LEU A 269 -19.55 -63.82 -29.93
C LEU A 269 -20.42 -65.07 -29.95
N ASP A 270 -20.00 -66.11 -30.67
CA ASP A 270 -20.69 -67.41 -30.72
C ASP A 270 -20.44 -68.25 -29.46
N TRP A 271 -19.52 -67.82 -28.59
CA TRP A 271 -19.22 -68.49 -27.33
C TRP A 271 -20.26 -68.16 -26.26
N GLN A 272 -20.95 -69.18 -25.76
CA GLN A 272 -22.01 -69.05 -24.74
C GLN A 272 -21.59 -68.30 -23.47
N TRP A 273 -20.29 -68.29 -23.13
CA TRP A 273 -19.74 -67.60 -21.96
C TRP A 273 -19.03 -66.27 -22.30
N GLY A 274 -18.95 -65.89 -23.58
CA GLY A 274 -18.20 -64.72 -24.04
C GLY A 274 -18.67 -63.42 -23.39
N TYR A 275 -19.99 -63.20 -23.30
CA TYR A 275 -20.57 -62.04 -22.63
C TYR A 275 -20.18 -61.97 -21.14
N LEU A 276 -20.23 -63.10 -20.43
CA LEU A 276 -19.86 -63.15 -19.01
C LEU A 276 -18.35 -62.94 -18.80
N ALA A 277 -17.52 -63.52 -19.67
CA ALA A 277 -16.07 -63.38 -19.62
C ALA A 277 -15.63 -61.92 -19.84
N VAL A 278 -16.26 -61.21 -20.78
CA VAL A 278 -16.03 -59.78 -21.03
C VAL A 278 -16.39 -58.94 -19.80
N TRP A 279 -17.55 -59.18 -19.18
CA TRP A 279 -17.95 -58.49 -17.95
C TRP A 279 -16.96 -58.72 -16.80
N LEU A 280 -16.52 -59.97 -16.60
CA LEU A 280 -15.51 -60.30 -15.59
C LEU A 280 -14.18 -59.58 -15.88
N CYS A 281 -13.76 -59.49 -17.13
CA CYS A 281 -12.57 -58.75 -17.54
C CYS A 281 -12.70 -57.25 -17.24
N MET A 282 -13.82 -56.63 -17.58
CA MET A 282 -14.11 -55.20 -17.30
C MET A 282 -14.09 -54.90 -15.80
N ILE A 283 -14.71 -55.77 -14.99
CA ILE A 283 -14.71 -55.65 -13.53
C ILE A 283 -13.29 -55.82 -12.99
N ALA A 284 -12.56 -56.85 -13.43
CA ALA A 284 -11.18 -57.11 -13.00
C ALA A 284 -10.25 -55.93 -13.33
N LEU A 285 -10.39 -55.34 -14.52
CA LEU A 285 -9.62 -54.17 -14.95
C LEU A 285 -9.92 -52.93 -14.08
N SER A 286 -11.21 -52.68 -13.82
CA SER A 286 -11.66 -51.58 -12.96
C SER A 286 -11.13 -51.74 -11.53
N VAL A 287 -11.24 -52.94 -10.96
CA VAL A 287 -10.71 -53.24 -9.62
C VAL A 287 -9.18 -53.13 -9.60
N GLY A 288 -8.49 -53.59 -10.65
CA GLY A 288 -7.04 -53.46 -10.80
C GLY A 288 -6.58 -52.00 -10.78
N LEU A 289 -7.22 -51.14 -11.58
CA LEU A 289 -6.97 -49.70 -11.61
C LEU A 289 -7.26 -49.06 -10.24
N TRP A 290 -8.37 -49.41 -9.61
CA TRP A 290 -8.71 -48.90 -8.28
C TRP A 290 -7.64 -49.24 -7.23
N ARG A 291 -7.15 -50.48 -7.19
CA ARG A 291 -6.08 -50.89 -6.27
C ARG A 291 -4.77 -50.12 -6.56
N TRP A 292 -4.45 -49.92 -7.83
CA TRP A 292 -3.26 -49.16 -8.24
C TRP A 292 -3.31 -47.69 -7.83
N PHE A 293 -4.44 -47.01 -8.10
CA PHE A 293 -4.62 -45.60 -7.72
C PHE A 293 -4.67 -45.43 -6.19
N ARG A 294 -5.27 -46.37 -5.47
CA ARG A 294 -5.28 -46.37 -3.99
C ARG A 294 -3.86 -46.49 -3.43
N GLY A 295 -3.01 -47.32 -4.02
CA GLY A 295 -1.60 -47.46 -3.62
C GLY A 295 -0.78 -46.19 -3.80
N LYS A 296 -1.10 -45.36 -4.81
CA LYS A 296 -0.42 -44.09 -5.06
C LYS A 296 -0.95 -42.91 -4.23
N ARG A 297 -1.96 -43.11 -3.36
CA ARG A 297 -2.70 -42.02 -2.68
C ARG A 297 -3.31 -41.01 -3.64
N TRP A 298 -3.64 -41.46 -4.86
CA TRP A 298 -4.33 -40.69 -5.88
C TRP A 298 -5.86 -40.74 -5.72
N LEU A 299 -6.32 -41.65 -4.87
CA LEU A 299 -7.66 -41.74 -4.30
C LEU A 299 -7.56 -41.64 -2.77
#